data_AF-G9QI42-F1
#
_entry.id   AF-G9QI42-F1
#
_cell.length_a   1.000
_cell.length_b   1.000
_cell.length_c   1.000
_cell.angle_alpha   90.00
_cell.angle_beta   90.00
_cell.angle_gamma   90.00
#
_symmetry.space_group_name_H-M   'P 1'
#
loop_
_entity.id
_entity.type
_entity.pdbx_description
1 polymer ?
#
loop_
_entity_poly.entity_id
_entity_poly.type
_entity_poly.pdbx_seq_one_letter_code
_entity_poly.pdbx_strand_id
1 'polypeptide(L)' 'MEFMDDAMTFDDYMDLKFNLEDHFQKPVDLDILDDIKPALKPSILRSANYVERA' A
#
# COMPACT_ATOMS: atom_id res chain seq x y z
N MET A 1 -17.86 -7.12 10.30
CA MET A 1 -16.49 -7.64 10.08
C MET A 1 -15.60 -6.67 10.84
N GLU A 2 -15.03 -7.10 11.97
CA GLU A 2 -14.08 -6.27 12.71
C GLU A 2 -12.74 -6.35 11.98
N PHE A 3 -12.16 -5.20 11.61
CA PHE A 3 -10.76 -5.15 11.20
C PHE A 3 -9.92 -5.58 12.39
N MET A 4 -9.27 -6.74 12.29
CA MET A 4 -8.25 -7.14 13.25
C MET A 4 -6.95 -6.47 12.82
N ASP A 5 -6.45 -5.54 13.63
CA ASP A 5 -5.29 -4.68 13.31
C ASP A 5 -4.03 -5.46 12.87
N ASP A 6 -3.92 -6.75 13.24
CA ASP A 6 -2.74 -7.59 12.98
C ASP A 6 -2.92 -8.65 11.88
N ALA A 7 -4.07 -8.68 11.18
CA ALA A 7 -4.32 -9.66 10.13
C ALA A 7 -4.61 -8.96 8.80
N MET A 8 -3.59 -8.33 8.20
CA MET A 8 -3.66 -7.94 6.80
C MET A 8 -3.87 -9.19 5.95
N THR A 9 -5.08 -9.38 5.45
CA THR A 9 -5.40 -10.48 4.53
C THR A 9 -5.12 -10.07 3.09
N PHE A 10 -5.06 -11.06 2.20
CA PHE A 10 -5.02 -10.79 0.76
C PHE A 10 -6.24 -10.00 0.30
N ASP A 11 -7.41 -10.26 0.89
CA ASP A 11 -8.66 -9.56 0.54
C ASP A 11 -8.58 -8.08 0.92
N ASP A 12 -8.05 -7.74 2.11
CA ASP A 12 -7.86 -6.33 2.52
C ASP A 12 -6.93 -5.56 1.57
N TYR A 13 -5.85 -6.22 1.11
CA TYR A 13 -4.93 -5.65 0.13
C TYR A 13 -5.62 -5.39 -1.20
N MET A 14 -6.40 -6.36 -1.71
CA MET A 14 -7.09 -6.25 -2.98
C MET A 14 -8.20 -5.19 -2.93
N ASP A 15 -8.99 -5.16 -1.85
CA ASP A 15 -10.06 -4.18 -1.66
C ASP A 15 -9.49 -2.76 -1.60
N LEU A 16 -8.38 -2.54 -0.89
CA LEU A 16 -7.70 -1.25 -0.87
C LEU A 16 -7.19 -0.86 -2.25
N LYS A 17 -6.55 -1.79 -2.96
CA LYS A 17 -6.05 -1.53 -4.32
C LYS A 17 -7.19 -1.10 -5.24
N PHE A 18 -8.28 -1.86 -5.30
CA PHE A 18 -9.43 -1.52 -6.15
C PHE A 18 -10.05 -0.19 -5.75
N ASN A 19 -10.17 0.09 -4.45
CA ASN A 19 -10.67 1.39 -3.99
C ASN A 19 -9.81 2.56 -4.48
N LEU A 20 -8.48 2.43 -4.46
CA LEU A 20 -7.56 3.45 -4.96
C LEU A 20 -7.65 3.60 -6.48
N GLU A 21 -7.73 2.48 -7.22
CA GLU A 21 -7.88 2.50 -8.68
C GLU A 21 -9.19 3.19 -9.11
N ASP A 22 -10.29 2.89 -8.41
CA ASP A 22 -11.59 3.53 -8.61
C ASP A 22 -11.54 5.02 -8.21
N HIS A 23 -10.84 5.38 -7.14
CA HIS A 23 -10.76 6.78 -6.73
C HIS A 23 -9.95 7.64 -7.72
N PHE A 24 -8.80 7.13 -8.18
CA PHE A 24 -7.92 7.86 -9.08
C PHE A 24 -8.26 7.68 -10.56
N GLN A 25 -9.16 6.73 -10.88
CA GLN A 25 -9.52 6.34 -12.24
C GLN A 25 -8.28 5.95 -13.07
N LYS A 26 -7.32 5.29 -12.43
CA LYS A 26 -6.02 4.89 -12.98
C LYS A 26 -5.53 3.59 -12.34
N PRO A 27 -4.74 2.77 -13.05
CA PRO A 27 -4.07 1.64 -12.43
C PRO A 27 -3.18 2.11 -11.28
N VAL A 28 -3.24 1.39 -10.16
CA VAL A 28 -2.45 1.65 -8.95
C VAL A 28 -1.64 0.41 -8.64
N ASP A 29 -0.33 0.59 -8.54
CA ASP A 29 0.56 -0.46 -8.05
C ASP A 29 0.75 -0.28 -6.54
N LEU A 30 0.24 -1.25 -5.77
CA LEU A 30 0.27 -1.22 -4.32
C LEU A 30 1.30 -2.23 -3.83
N ASP A 31 2.31 -1.76 -3.09
CA ASP A 31 3.37 -2.63 -2.55
C ASP A 31 3.35 -2.63 -1.01
N ILE A 32 3.67 -3.79 -0.42
CA ILE A 32 3.86 -3.94 1.02
C ILE A 32 5.31 -3.59 1.37
N LEU A 33 5.49 -2.62 2.27
CA LEU A 33 6.80 -2.09 2.65
C LEU A 33 7.81 -3.16 3.09
N ASP A 34 7.32 -4.20 3.75
CA ASP A 34 8.17 -5.27 4.30
C ASP A 34 8.57 -6.33 3.27
N ASP A 35 7.84 -6.41 2.15
CA ASP A 35 8.16 -7.31 1.04
C ASP A 35 9.13 -6.69 0.03
N ILE A 36 9.41 -5.39 0.15
CA ILE A 36 10.41 -4.71 -0.68
C ILE A 36 11.80 -5.32 -0.41
N LYS A 37 12.45 -5.78 -1.48
CA LYS A 37 13.83 -6.32 -1.42
C LYS A 37 14.75 -5.36 -0.64
N PRO A 38 15.51 -5.85 0.36
CA PRO A 38 16.35 -4.99 1.20
C PRO A 38 17.32 -4.09 0.43
N ALA A 39 17.81 -4.54 -0.73
CA ALA A 39 18.69 -3.76 -1.59
C ALA A 39 18.00 -2.55 -2.26
N LEU A 40 16.68 -2.62 -2.49
CA LEU A 40 15.88 -1.58 -3.16
C LEU A 40 15.17 -0.66 -2.16
N LYS A 41 14.90 -1.14 -0.95
CA LYS A 41 14.18 -0.39 0.10
C LYS A 41 14.79 1.00 0.35
N PRO A 42 16.12 1.19 0.47
CA PRO A 42 16.68 2.51 0.68
C PRO A 42 16.46 3.48 -0.48
N SER A 43 16.53 3.03 -1.74
CA SER A 43 16.32 3.91 -2.89
C SER A 43 14.86 4.30 -3.04
N ILE A 44 13.93 3.36 -2.84
CA ILE A 44 12.49 3.61 -2.92
C ILE A 44 12.07 4.60 -1.83
N LEU A 45 12.47 4.37 -0.57
CA LEU A 45 12.06 5.20 0.56
C LEU A 45 12.62 6.62 0.51
N ARG A 46 13.80 6.82 -0.08
CA ARG A 46 14.34 8.17 -0.32
C ARG A 46 13.53 8.98 -1.32
N SER A 47 12.82 8.31 -2.23
CA SER A 47 11.99 8.95 -3.26
C SER A 47 10.51 8.99 -2.91
N ALA A 48 10.10 8.32 -1.83
CA ALA A 48 8.72 8.30 -1.37
C ALA A 48 8.30 9.68 -0.83
N ASN A 49 7.13 10.14 -1.26
CA ASN A 49 6.48 11.32 -0.69
C ASN A 49 5.43 10.86 0.33
N TYR A 50 5.59 11.27 1.58
CA TYR A 50 4.66 10.94 2.66
C TYR A 50 3.64 12.07 2.81
N VAL A 51 2.38 11.71 2.93
CA VAL A 51 1.29 12.65 3.19
C VAL A 51 0.75 12.40 4.59
N GLU A 52 0.66 13.46 5.41
CA GLU A 52 -0.03 13.37 6.69
C GLU A 52 -1.54 13.47 6.47
N ARG A 53 -2.32 12.78 7.30
CA ARG A 53 -3.78 12.94 7.30
C ARG A 53 -4.12 14.34 7.83
N ALA A 54 -4.96 15.06 7.09
CA ALA A 54 -5.51 16.35 7.52
C ALA A 54 -6.59 16.20 8.59
#